data_AF-A0A9E1R2N5-F1
#
_entry.id   AF-A0A9E1R2N5-F1
#
_cell.length_a   1.000
_cell.length_b   1.000
_cell.length_c   1.000
_cell.angle_alpha   90.00
_cell.angle_beta   90.00
_cell.angle_gamma   90.00
#
_symmetry.space_group_name_H-M   'P 1'
#
loop_
_entity.id
_entity.type
_entity.pdbx_description
1 polymer ?
#
loop_
_entity_poly.entity_id
_entity_poly.type
_entity_poly.pdbx_seq_one_letter_code
_entity_poly.pdbx_strand_id
1 'polypeptide(L)'
;MSDPVPGQQIINDGAVLTDGDRIVAVGERNSVLSNLIPAKADQSIQESVDCGGGLLLPGLIDCHTHLVFAGDRALEFEQRLEGLSYEEISRQGGGIRSTVTATRQSSEETLRAAAYKRAARMCAN
;
A
#
# COMPACT_ATOMS: atom_id res chain seq x y z
N MET A 1 -31.08 -11.17 -10.94
CA MET A 1 -29.73 -11.52 -10.44
C MET A 1 -29.02 -10.21 -10.18
N SER A 2 -28.57 -9.97 -8.96
CA SER A 2 -27.75 -8.79 -8.64
C SER A 2 -26.42 -8.89 -9.39
N ASP A 3 -25.95 -7.77 -9.94
CA ASP A 3 -24.62 -7.71 -10.53
C ASP A 3 -23.57 -8.16 -9.51
N PRO A 4 -22.53 -8.90 -9.93
CA PRO A 4 -21.48 -9.32 -9.03
C PRO A 4 -20.76 -8.11 -8.42
N VAL A 5 -20.48 -8.19 -7.12
CA VAL A 5 -19.73 -7.15 -6.41
C VAL A 5 -18.30 -7.12 -6.96
N PRO A 6 -17.79 -5.96 -7.40
CA PRO A 6 -16.41 -5.82 -7.83
C PRO A 6 -15.43 -6.38 -6.79
N GLY A 7 -14.44 -7.15 -7.24
CA GLY A 7 -13.39 -7.73 -6.37
C GLY A 7 -13.72 -9.07 -5.71
N GLN A 8 -14.88 -9.68 -5.99
CA GLN A 8 -15.24 -11.01 -5.47
C GLN A 8 -15.04 -12.16 -6.46
N GLN A 9 -14.56 -11.88 -7.67
CA GLN A 9 -14.38 -12.88 -8.71
C GLN A 9 -12.90 -13.23 -8.90
N ILE A 10 -12.63 -14.54 -8.91
CA ILE A 10 -11.33 -15.10 -9.30
C ILE A 10 -11.41 -15.48 -10.77
N ILE A 11 -10.49 -14.93 -11.57
CA ILE A 11 -10.31 -15.31 -12.98
C ILE A 11 -9.19 -16.35 -13.01
N ASN A 12 -9.57 -17.61 -13.23
CA ASN A 12 -8.59 -18.68 -13.43
C ASN A 12 -7.92 -18.49 -14.80
N ASP A 13 -6.62 -18.79 -14.86
CA ASP A 13 -5.80 -18.54 -16.06
C ASP A 13 -5.95 -17.11 -16.62
N GLY A 14 -5.96 -16.13 -15.71
CA GLY A 14 -6.16 -14.72 -16.03
C GLY A 14 -4.94 -14.06 -16.68
N ALA A 15 -5.19 -13.00 -17.43
CA ALA A 15 -4.20 -12.08 -17.96
C ALA A 15 -4.64 -10.62 -17.77
N VAL A 16 -3.65 -9.73 -17.66
CA VAL A 16 -3.82 -8.28 -17.66
C VAL A 16 -2.97 -7.72 -18.79
N LEU A 17 -3.58 -6.90 -19.64
CA LEU A 17 -2.91 -6.17 -20.70
C LEU A 17 -2.81 -4.70 -20.33
N THR A 18 -1.63 -4.13 -20.51
CA THR A 18 -1.36 -2.71 -20.24
C THR A 18 -0.88 -1.98 -21.50
N ASP A 19 -1.24 -0.71 -21.61
CA ASP A 19 -0.64 0.26 -22.53
C ASP A 19 -0.04 1.39 -21.70
N GLY A 20 1.29 1.40 -21.57
CA GLY A 20 2.00 2.27 -20.65
C GLY A 20 1.57 2.08 -19.20
N ASP A 21 1.03 3.14 -18.60
CA ASP A 21 0.58 3.19 -17.20
C ASP A 21 -0.89 2.77 -17.01
N ARG A 22 -1.57 2.31 -18.08
CA ARG A 22 -3.00 1.98 -18.05
C ARG A 22 -3.24 0.50 -18.30
N ILE A 23 -4.17 -0.06 -17.53
CA ILE A 23 -4.77 -1.36 -17.83
C ILE A 23 -5.80 -1.18 -18.94
N VAL A 24 -5.64 -1.90 -20.05
CA VAL A 24 -6.54 -1.85 -21.20
C VAL A 24 -7.44 -3.07 -21.32
N ALA A 25 -7.06 -4.21 -20.72
CA ALA A 25 -7.91 -5.39 -20.60
C ALA A 25 -7.54 -6.25 -19.39
N VAL A 26 -8.55 -6.89 -18.80
CA VAL A 26 -8.43 -7.89 -17.72
C VAL A 26 -9.43 -9.01 -18.01
N GLY A 27 -9.00 -10.26 -17.95
CA GLY A 27 -9.87 -11.39 -18.30
C GLY A 27 -9.12 -12.71 -18.33
N GLU A 28 -9.79 -13.77 -18.78
CA GLU A 28 -9.13 -15.03 -19.12
C GLU A 28 -8.09 -14.79 -20.23
N ARG A 29 -6.94 -15.47 -20.16
CA ARG A 29 -5.80 -15.23 -21.05
C ARG A 29 -6.20 -15.24 -22.52
N ASN A 30 -6.93 -16.26 -22.96
CA ASN A 30 -7.31 -16.38 -24.37
C ASN A 30 -8.23 -15.24 -24.84
N SER A 31 -9.16 -14.81 -23.98
CA SER A 31 -10.07 -13.68 -24.27
C SER A 31 -9.33 -12.35 -24.36
N VAL A 32 -8.36 -12.12 -23.47
CA VAL A 32 -7.51 -10.92 -23.50
C VAL A 32 -6.65 -10.91 -24.77
N LEU A 33 -6.03 -12.04 -25.11
CA LEU A 33 -5.22 -12.17 -26.32
C LEU A 33 -6.04 -12.10 -27.61
N SER A 34 -7.28 -12.61 -27.64
CA SER A 34 -8.14 -12.50 -28.82
C SER A 34 -8.73 -11.10 -29.02
N ASN A 35 -8.90 -10.34 -27.93
CA ASN A 35 -9.31 -8.94 -27.97
C ASN A 35 -8.19 -7.99 -28.47
N LEU A 36 -6.97 -8.51 -28.66
CA LEU A 36 -5.98 -7.91 -29.55
C LEU A 36 -6.45 -8.06 -31.01
N ILE A 37 -7.62 -7.52 -31.34
CA ILE A 37 -7.98 -7.33 -32.75
C ILE A 37 -7.06 -6.22 -33.25
N PRO A 38 -6.18 -6.48 -34.23
CA PRO A 38 -5.23 -5.50 -34.72
C PRO A 38 -5.98 -4.44 -35.52
N ALA A 39 -6.56 -3.45 -34.84
CA ALA A 39 -7.08 -2.26 -35.51
C ALA A 39 -5.94 -1.41 -36.11
N LYS A 40 -4.69 -1.69 -35.72
CA LYS A 40 -3.47 -1.17 -36.33
C LYS A 40 -2.45 -2.30 -36.45
N ALA A 41 -1.93 -2.51 -37.66
CA ALA A 41 -1.01 -3.59 -38.03
C ALA A 41 0.39 -3.54 -37.34
N ASP A 42 0.55 -2.75 -36.28
CA ASP A 42 1.83 -2.48 -35.60
C ASP A 42 1.76 -2.69 -34.07
N GLN A 43 0.63 -3.17 -33.54
CA GLN A 43 0.51 -3.48 -32.11
C GLN A 43 0.94 -4.92 -31.84
N SER A 44 2.26 -5.12 -31.70
CA SER A 44 2.83 -6.34 -31.14
C SER A 44 3.01 -6.19 -29.62
N ILE A 45 2.83 -7.30 -28.88
CA ILE A 45 3.18 -7.34 -27.46
C ILE A 45 4.68 -7.14 -27.32
N GLN A 46 5.09 -6.01 -26.72
CA GLN A 46 6.50 -5.66 -26.56
C GLN A 46 7.16 -6.47 -25.44
N GLU A 47 6.42 -6.75 -24.38
CA GLU A 47 6.89 -7.48 -23.20
C GLU A 47 5.79 -8.41 -22.69
N SER A 48 6.19 -9.61 -22.24
CA SER A 48 5.31 -10.56 -21.59
C SER A 48 5.97 -11.06 -20.31
N VAL A 49 5.22 -11.04 -19.21
CA VAL A 49 5.67 -11.51 -17.91
C VAL A 49 4.84 -12.73 -17.53
N ASP A 50 5.49 -13.88 -17.37
CA ASP A 50 4.86 -15.07 -16.83
C ASP A 50 4.82 -14.97 -15.29
N CYS A 51 3.62 -14.88 -14.73
CA CYS A 51 3.40 -14.80 -13.29
C CYS A 51 3.55 -16.17 -12.59
N GLY A 52 3.88 -17.26 -13.30
CA GLY A 52 4.16 -18.57 -12.71
C GLY A 52 2.96 -19.20 -11.99
N GLY A 53 1.74 -18.88 -12.42
CA GLY A 53 0.51 -19.30 -11.74
C GLY A 53 0.21 -18.55 -10.43
N GLY A 54 0.95 -17.47 -10.13
CA GLY A 54 0.69 -16.61 -8.99
C GLY A 54 -0.64 -15.85 -9.08
N LEU A 55 -1.11 -15.36 -7.93
CA LEU A 55 -2.30 -14.53 -7.84
C LEU A 55 -1.93 -13.06 -8.12
N LEU A 56 -2.56 -12.46 -9.12
CA LEU A 56 -2.47 -11.04 -9.39
C LEU A 56 -3.63 -10.30 -8.70
N LEU A 57 -3.29 -9.28 -7.92
CA LEU A 57 -4.24 -8.40 -7.24
C LEU A 57 -3.98 -6.95 -7.64
N PRO A 58 -4.99 -6.07 -7.56
CA PRO A 58 -4.74 -4.64 -7.57
C PRO A 58 -3.76 -4.25 -6.47
N GLY A 59 -3.02 -3.16 -6.68
CA GLY A 59 -2.18 -2.58 -5.63
C GLY A 59 -3.01 -2.29 -4.38
N LEU A 60 -2.49 -2.68 -3.21
CA LEU A 60 -3.17 -2.43 -1.95
C LEU A 60 -3.23 -0.93 -1.66
N ILE A 61 -4.34 -0.50 -1.05
CA ILE A 61 -4.57 0.89 -0.67
C ILE A 61 -4.73 0.96 0.85
N ASP A 62 -3.85 1.71 1.50
CA ASP A 62 -4.02 2.12 2.90
C ASP A 62 -4.57 3.55 2.92
N CYS A 63 -5.88 3.67 3.16
CA CYS A 63 -6.58 4.94 3.15
C CYS A 63 -6.44 5.73 4.47
N HIS A 64 -5.78 5.17 5.49
CA HIS A 64 -5.71 5.81 6.79
C HIS A 64 -4.37 5.54 7.48
N THR A 65 -3.46 6.50 7.35
CA THR A 65 -2.18 6.47 8.07
C THR A 65 -1.88 7.78 8.78
N HIS A 66 -1.08 7.67 9.83
CA HIS A 66 -0.36 8.78 10.43
C HIS A 66 1.13 8.62 10.15
N LEU A 67 1.52 8.52 8.87
CA LEU A 67 2.89 8.18 8.47
C LEU A 67 3.95 9.20 8.91
N VAL A 68 3.57 10.48 8.96
CA VAL A 68 4.45 11.61 9.26
C VAL A 68 4.41 11.92 10.76
N PHE A 69 5.46 11.54 11.47
CA PHE A 69 5.70 11.87 12.88
C PHE A 69 7.18 11.68 13.24
N ALA A 70 7.65 12.39 14.26
CA ALA A 70 8.97 12.18 14.84
C ALA A 70 8.93 11.45 16.18
N GLY A 71 10.08 10.89 16.56
CA GLY A 71 10.23 10.06 17.76
C GLY A 71 9.49 8.73 17.64
N ASP A 72 9.30 8.08 18.79
CA ASP A 72 8.53 6.87 18.98
C ASP A 72 7.89 6.88 20.38
N ARG A 73 7.14 5.83 20.71
CA ARG A 73 6.49 5.66 22.01
C ARG A 73 6.88 4.33 22.65
N ALA A 74 8.08 3.81 22.36
CA ALA A 74 8.55 2.54 22.91
C ALA A 74 8.70 2.61 24.44
N LEU A 75 9.19 3.74 24.97
CA LEU A 75 9.28 3.95 26.42
C LEU A 75 7.91 3.93 27.10
N GLU A 76 6.91 4.58 26.52
CA GLU A 76 5.54 4.50 27.05
C GLU A 76 4.98 3.08 26.97
N PHE A 77 5.30 2.35 25.90
CA PHE A 77 4.89 0.96 25.76
C PHE A 77 5.51 0.09 26.88
N GLU A 78 6.78 0.29 27.21
CA GLU A 78 7.45 -0.37 28.34
C GLU A 78 6.79 -0.02 29.68
N GLN A 79 6.54 1.26 29.97
CA GLN A 79 5.87 1.70 31.20
C GLN A 79 4.49 1.05 31.39
N ARG A 80 3.73 0.86 30.30
CA ARG A 80 2.43 0.16 30.35
C ARG A 80 2.60 -1.32 30.72
N LEU A 81 3.66 -1.97 30.26
CA LEU A 81 3.97 -3.36 30.63
C LEU A 81 4.36 -3.48 32.11
N GLU A 82 4.98 -2.45 32.67
CA GLU A 82 5.31 -2.36 34.10
C GLU A 82 4.10 -2.01 34.98
N GLY A 83 2.93 -1.76 34.38
CA GLY A 83 1.66 -1.55 35.08
C GLY A 83 1.29 -0.10 35.33
N LEU A 84 2.01 0.88 34.75
CA LEU A 84 1.60 2.28 34.84
C LEU A 84 0.30 2.51 34.07
N SER A 85 -0.61 3.25 34.68
CA SER A 85 -1.85 3.69 34.05
C SER A 85 -1.58 4.73 32.97
N TYR A 86 -2.53 4.85 32.03
CA TYR A 86 -2.49 5.89 31.01
C TYR A 86 -2.40 7.31 31.62
N GLU A 87 -3.08 7.56 32.74
CA GLU A 87 -3.07 8.87 33.39
C GLU A 87 -1.70 9.21 33.98
N GLU A 88 -1.02 8.25 34.61
CA GLU A 88 0.33 8.43 35.15
C GLU A 88 1.34 8.76 34.04
N ILE A 89 1.29 8.02 32.94
CA ILE A 89 2.15 8.24 31.76
C ILE A 89 1.87 9.60 31.14
N SER A 90 0.59 9.98 31.01
CA SER A 90 0.19 11.27 30.46
C SER A 90 0.67 12.44 31.33
N ARG A 91 0.60 12.32 32.67
CA ARG A 91 1.13 13.32 33.61
C ARG A 91 2.64 13.51 33.49
N GLN A 92 3.38 12.47 33.10
CA GLN A 92 4.82 12.54 32.83
C GLN A 92 5.16 13.13 31.44
N GLY A 93 4.16 13.56 30.67
CA GLY A 93 4.36 14.12 29.33
C GLY A 93 4.34 13.08 28.20
N GLY A 94 3.97 11.83 28.49
CA GLY A 94 3.73 10.78 27.52
C GLY A 94 2.45 11.00 26.71
N GLY A 95 1.92 9.92 26.10
CA GLY A 95 0.71 10.02 25.30
C GLY A 95 0.95 10.73 23.96
N ILE A 96 -0.13 11.19 23.32
CA ILE A 96 -0.04 11.93 22.03
C ILE A 96 0.80 13.22 22.15
N ARG A 97 0.85 13.83 23.34
CA ARG A 97 1.63 15.05 23.60
C ARG A 97 3.12 14.84 23.34
N SER A 98 3.65 13.66 23.66
CA SER A 98 5.05 13.31 23.37
C SER A 98 5.34 13.38 21.86
N THR A 99 4.51 12.74 21.04
CA THR A 99 4.62 12.75 19.58
C THR A 99 4.42 14.15 19.00
N VAL A 100 3.46 14.92 19.51
CA VAL A 100 3.24 16.32 19.09
C VAL A 100 4.48 17.16 19.36
N THR A 101 5.09 17.05 20.54
CA THR A 101 6.31 17.77 20.91
C THR A 101 7.48 17.37 20.01
N ALA A 102 7.76 16.07 19.86
CA ALA A 102 8.84 15.57 19.02
C ALA A 102 8.69 16.02 17.56
N THR A 103 7.46 15.96 17.04
CA THR A 103 7.15 16.37 15.66
C THR A 103 7.36 17.87 15.47
N ARG A 104 6.92 18.72 16.41
CA ARG A 104 7.13 20.18 16.35
C ARG A 104 8.59 20.60 16.47
N GLN A 105 9.40 19.84 17.19
CA GLN A 105 10.83 20.10 17.38
C GLN A 105 11.69 19.60 16.22
N SER A 106 11.12 18.78 15.33
CA SER A 106 11.85 18.20 14.20
C SER A 106 11.85 19.13 13.00
N SER A 107 12.93 19.10 12.23
CA SER A 107 12.97 19.75 10.92
C SER A 107 12.09 18.98 9.91
N GLU A 108 11.64 19.68 8.88
CA GLU A 108 10.93 19.07 7.74
C GLU A 108 11.73 17.92 7.13
N GLU A 109 13.05 18.10 6.97
CA GLU A 109 13.93 17.07 6.41
C GLU A 109 13.98 15.81 7.27
N THR A 110 14.01 15.97 8.60
CA THR A 110 13.94 14.84 9.54
C THR A 110 12.62 14.09 9.42
N LEU A 111 11.51 14.83 9.33
CA LEU A 111 10.18 14.25 9.17
C LEU A 111 10.04 13.52 7.83
N ARG A 112 10.54 14.12 6.75
CA ARG A 112 10.54 13.54 5.40
C ARG A 112 11.33 12.23 5.36
N ALA A 113 12.54 12.22 5.92
CA ALA A 113 13.37 11.02 5.99
C ALA A 113 12.68 9.89 6.79
N ALA A 114 12.07 10.22 7.93
CA ALA A 114 11.34 9.26 8.75
C ALA A 114 10.10 8.70 8.02
N ALA A 115 9.30 9.57 7.39
CA ALA A 115 8.13 9.18 6.62
C ALA A 115 8.50 8.31 5.41
N TYR A 116 9.56 8.68 4.68
CA TYR A 116 10.04 7.91 3.53
C TYR A 116 10.44 6.49 3.92
N LYS A 117 11.18 6.33 5.03
CA LYS A 117 11.55 5.00 5.54
C LYS A 117 10.34 4.13 5.86
N ARG A 118 9.25 4.72 6.36
CA ARG A 118 7.99 4.01 6.65
C ARG A 118 7.22 3.70 5.36
N ALA A 119 7.09 4.67 4.43
CA ALA A 119 6.47 4.45 3.12
C ALA A 119 7.19 3.33 2.34
N ALA A 120 8.52 3.32 2.34
CA ALA A 120 9.30 2.29 1.68
C ALA A 120 8.98 0.89 2.21
N ARG A 121 8.69 0.74 3.50
CA ARG A 121 8.23 -0.54 4.08
C ARG A 121 6.81 -0.92 3.67
N MET A 122 5.94 0.05 3.44
CA MET A 122 4.60 -0.20 2.92
C MET A 122 4.62 -0.62 1.44
N CYS A 123 5.59 -0.11 0.67
CA CYS A 123 5.79 -0.45 -0.73
C CYS A 123 6.68 -1.68 -0.97
N ALA A 124 7.39 -2.15 0.06
CA ALA A 124 8.29 -3.29 -0.05
C ALA A 124 7.47 -4.59 -0.15
N ASN A 125 7.60 -5.27 -1.28
CA ASN A 125 7.19 -6.64 -1.52
C ASN A 125 8.40 -7.56 -1.38
#